data_AF-A0A3Q0FAE2-F1
#
_entry.id   AF-A0A3Q0FAE2-F1
#
_cell.length_a   1.000
_cell.length_b   1.000
_cell.length_c   1.000
_cell.angle_alpha   90.00
_cell.angle_beta   90.00
_cell.angle_gamma   90.00
#
_symmetry.space_group_name_H-M   'P 1'
#
loop_
_entity.id
_entity.type
_entity.pdbx_description
1 polymer ?
#
loop_
_entity_poly.entity_id
_entity_poly.type
_entity_poly.pdbx_seq_one_letter_code
_entity_poly.pdbx_strand_id
1 'polypeptide(L)'
;MPEHEVQIKRNFHTKASHRLSEMFREARIAGERPRWVGDGIWHSLLAHWNTPAYRVKCATAQKNRASEKGGALHTGGSITVHEHAIRMAAQLGRSVSVDEVFTQTHIRKGTDAYVDERSRKTIEDFSTRFTHAREDVGGAPDEASRTNAYEDIIKTQCWVDVVRGKKKGRIYGAGQLASHYIAARGGVLKHQPSSSNTTDQHNMVSREAYDELRSRLQTFEDILRKYIPEAGQILDPSSSHQAPTQLMQPTNKQSPNQHEPLVQQQQEDEEEHDSDDFSGY
;
A
#
# COMPACT_ATOMS: atom_id res chain seq x y z
N MET A 1 5.99 3.23 34.76
CA MET A 1 4.78 4.03 34.42
C MET A 1 4.93 4.98 33.23
N PRO A 2 6.12 5.54 32.86
CA PRO A 2 6.24 6.40 31.66
C PRO A 2 6.05 5.70 30.30
N GLU A 3 6.42 4.42 30.20
CA GLU A 3 6.42 3.66 28.94
C GLU A 3 5.00 3.43 28.39
N HIS A 4 4.03 3.18 29.29
CA HIS A 4 2.63 3.03 28.90
C HIS A 4 2.02 4.34 28.38
N GLU A 5 2.46 5.50 28.90
CA GLU A 5 1.93 6.80 28.48
C GLU A 5 2.30 7.11 27.03
N VAL A 6 3.54 6.83 26.63
CA VAL A 6 4.00 6.99 25.24
C VAL A 6 3.18 6.10 24.30
N GLN A 7 2.95 4.84 24.69
CA GLN A 7 2.19 3.90 23.88
C GLN A 7 0.71 4.29 23.78
N ILE A 8 0.10 4.75 24.88
CA ILE A 8 -1.28 5.24 24.92
C ILE A 8 -1.42 6.47 24.01
N LYS A 9 -0.51 7.45 24.13
CA LYS A 9 -0.51 8.64 23.26
C LYS A 9 -0.36 8.25 21.79
N ARG A 10 0.57 7.35 21.46
CA ARG A 10 0.76 6.87 20.08
C ARG A 10 -0.51 6.22 19.53
N ASN A 11 -1.12 5.34 20.31
CA ASN A 11 -2.36 4.66 19.91
C ASN A 11 -3.50 5.67 19.71
N PHE A 12 -3.66 6.61 20.64
CA PHE A 12 -4.67 7.67 20.54
C PHE A 12 -4.49 8.49 19.26
N HIS A 13 -3.30 9.04 19.01
CA HIS A 13 -3.03 9.84 17.81
C HIS A 13 -3.28 9.05 16.52
N THR A 14 -2.88 7.77 16.48
CA THR A 14 -3.11 6.90 15.33
C THR A 14 -4.61 6.73 15.05
N LYS A 15 -5.39 6.42 16.09
CA LYS A 15 -6.84 6.20 15.95
C LYS A 15 -7.60 7.49 15.66
N ALA A 16 -7.25 8.58 16.34
CA ALA A 16 -7.85 9.90 16.15
C ALA A 16 -7.57 10.43 14.73
N SER A 17 -6.32 10.34 14.25
CA SER A 17 -5.95 10.75 12.89
C SER A 17 -6.72 9.97 11.83
N HIS A 18 -6.82 8.65 11.98
CA HIS A 18 -7.59 7.81 11.06
C HIS A 18 -9.07 8.19 11.05
N ARG A 19 -9.68 8.38 12.24
CA ARG A 19 -11.09 8.77 12.34
C ARG A 19 -11.34 10.15 11.73
N LEU A 20 -10.47 11.13 12.02
CA LEU A 20 -10.58 12.47 11.48
C LEU A 20 -10.47 12.48 9.95
N SER A 21 -9.56 11.68 9.40
CA SER A 21 -9.39 11.52 7.95
C SER A 21 -10.65 10.96 7.28
N GLU A 22 -11.27 9.94 7.88
CA GLU A 22 -12.55 9.40 7.37
C GLU A 22 -13.68 10.43 7.45
N MET A 23 -13.79 11.16 8.56
CA MET A 23 -14.82 12.20 8.72
C MET A 23 -14.67 13.33 7.68
N PHE A 24 -13.44 13.76 7.39
CA PHE A 24 -13.21 14.74 6.31
C PHE A 24 -13.45 14.16 4.93
N ARG A 25 -13.16 12.88 4.71
CA ARG A 25 -13.48 12.19 3.46
C ARG A 25 -14.99 12.14 3.23
N GLU A 26 -15.77 11.78 4.24
CA GLU A 26 -17.24 11.77 4.20
C GLU A 26 -17.78 13.17 3.90
N ALA A 27 -17.32 14.19 4.65
CA ALA A 27 -17.72 15.58 4.43
C ALA A 27 -17.44 16.05 3.00
N ARG A 28 -16.28 15.71 2.45
CA ARG A 28 -15.91 16.05 1.08
C ARG A 28 -16.77 15.35 0.04
N ILE A 29 -17.11 14.07 0.26
CA ILE A 29 -17.97 13.30 -0.65
C ILE A 29 -19.39 13.87 -0.64
N ALA A 30 -19.90 14.22 0.54
CA ALA A 30 -21.21 14.86 0.70
C ALA A 30 -21.23 16.29 0.15
N GLY A 31 -20.08 16.98 0.14
CA GLY A 31 -19.98 18.40 -0.21
C GLY A 31 -20.55 19.32 0.87
N GLU A 32 -20.85 18.79 2.05
CA GLU A 32 -21.50 19.51 3.14
C GLU A 32 -20.52 19.76 4.28
N ARG A 33 -20.56 20.98 4.84
CA ARG A 33 -19.74 21.33 6.00
C ARG A 33 -20.27 20.62 7.24
N PRO A 34 -19.44 19.85 7.97
CA PRO A 34 -19.84 19.30 9.25
C PRO A 34 -19.98 20.39 10.31
N ARG A 35 -20.94 20.23 11.24
CA ARG A 35 -21.17 21.21 12.34
C ARG A 35 -19.94 21.47 13.21
N TRP A 36 -19.06 20.49 13.36
CA TRP A 36 -17.83 20.58 14.16
C TRP A 36 -16.65 21.27 13.43
N VAL A 37 -16.78 21.55 12.13
CA VAL A 37 -15.79 22.31 11.35
C VAL A 37 -16.24 23.76 11.26
N GLY A 38 -15.43 24.70 11.71
CA GLY A 38 -15.71 26.14 11.55
C GLY A 38 -15.69 26.58 10.09
N ASP A 39 -16.49 27.60 9.74
CA ASP A 39 -16.63 28.08 8.36
C ASP A 39 -15.28 28.44 7.72
N GLY A 40 -14.40 29.17 8.42
CA GLY A 40 -13.09 29.55 7.86
C GLY A 40 -12.19 28.36 7.50
N ILE A 41 -12.22 27.30 8.32
CA ILE A 41 -11.46 26.06 8.07
C ILE A 41 -12.05 25.34 6.86
N TRP A 42 -13.38 25.26 6.77
CA TRP A 42 -14.06 24.63 5.64
C TRP A 42 -13.72 25.32 4.31
N HIS A 43 -13.76 26.66 4.25
CA HIS A 43 -13.37 27.40 3.05
C HIS A 43 -11.90 27.17 2.68
N SER A 44 -11.00 27.12 3.66
CA SER A 44 -9.58 26.83 3.43
C SER A 44 -9.36 25.43 2.88
N LEU A 45 -10.11 24.43 3.39
CA LEU A 45 -10.07 23.06 2.90
C LEU A 45 -10.61 22.95 1.47
N LEU A 46 -11.73 23.61 1.18
CA LEU A 46 -12.28 23.66 -0.19
C LEU A 46 -11.30 24.33 -1.16
N ALA A 47 -10.68 25.43 -0.76
CA ALA A 47 -9.65 26.09 -1.57
C ALA A 47 -8.48 25.14 -1.85
N HIS A 48 -7.97 24.46 -0.82
CA HIS A 48 -6.89 23.48 -0.95
C HIS A 48 -7.27 22.29 -1.86
N TRP A 49 -8.44 21.67 -1.67
CA TRP A 49 -8.90 20.53 -2.47
C TRP A 49 -9.13 20.88 -3.94
N ASN A 50 -9.42 22.15 -4.24
CA ASN A 50 -9.59 22.64 -5.61
C ASN A 50 -8.28 23.06 -6.28
N THR A 51 -7.15 23.08 -5.55
CA THR A 51 -5.86 23.38 -6.18
C THR A 51 -5.51 22.34 -7.27
N PRO A 52 -4.89 22.76 -8.39
CA PRO A 52 -4.47 21.84 -9.44
C PRO A 52 -3.57 20.71 -8.93
N ALA A 53 -2.60 21.03 -8.06
CA ALA A 53 -1.70 20.06 -7.47
C ALA A 53 -2.44 18.95 -6.71
N TYR A 54 -3.42 19.32 -5.88
CA TYR A 54 -4.23 18.35 -5.13
C TYR A 54 -5.06 17.46 -6.06
N ARG A 55 -5.67 18.06 -7.10
CA ARG A 55 -6.48 17.34 -8.08
C ARG A 55 -5.66 16.34 -8.88
N VAL A 56 -4.46 16.72 -9.32
CA VAL A 56 -3.52 15.82 -10.00
C VAL A 56 -3.15 14.65 -9.09
N LYS A 57 -2.79 14.92 -7.82
CA LYS A 57 -2.47 13.88 -6.83
C LYS A 57 -3.63 12.89 -6.65
N CYS A 58 -4.85 13.40 -6.56
CA CYS A 58 -6.06 12.57 -6.44
C CYS A 58 -6.33 11.73 -7.70
N ALA A 59 -6.21 12.33 -8.89
CA ALA A 59 -6.38 11.65 -10.16
C ALA A 59 -5.34 10.53 -10.34
N THR A 60 -4.08 10.80 -10.01
CA THR A 60 -3.00 9.81 -10.03
C THR A 60 -3.28 8.68 -9.04
N ALA A 61 -3.69 8.98 -7.81
CA ALA A 61 -4.06 7.96 -6.83
C ALA A 61 -5.26 7.12 -7.30
N GLN A 62 -6.24 7.72 -7.98
CA GLN A 62 -7.36 7.01 -8.57
C GLN A 62 -6.91 6.07 -9.71
N LYS A 63 -6.10 6.56 -10.65
CA LYS A 63 -5.51 5.74 -11.71
C LYS A 63 -4.71 4.56 -11.15
N ASN A 64 -3.93 4.80 -10.08
CA ASN A 64 -3.18 3.74 -9.41
C ASN A 64 -4.10 2.68 -8.77
N ARG A 65 -5.21 3.09 -8.14
CA ARG A 65 -6.20 2.15 -7.58
C ARG A 65 -6.97 1.38 -8.65
N ALA A 66 -7.22 2.00 -9.80
CA ALA A 66 -7.90 1.38 -10.94
C ALA A 66 -6.95 0.56 -11.84
N SER A 67 -5.66 0.46 -11.50
CA SER A 67 -4.70 -0.23 -12.34
C SER A 67 -4.92 -1.75 -12.32
N GLU A 68 -5.15 -2.33 -13.50
CA GLU A 68 -5.25 -3.78 -13.71
C GLU A 68 -3.89 -4.47 -13.83
N LYS A 69 -2.79 -3.73 -13.63
CA LYS A 69 -1.42 -4.25 -13.74
C LYS A 69 -1.16 -5.45 -12.83
N GLY A 70 -1.93 -5.63 -11.77
CA GLY A 70 -1.75 -6.71 -10.79
C GLY A 70 -0.46 -6.59 -9.98
N GLY A 71 -0.21 -7.59 -9.15
CA GLY A 71 0.95 -7.66 -8.26
C GLY A 71 0.80 -6.87 -6.97
N ALA A 72 -0.43 -6.49 -6.60
CA ALA A 72 -0.75 -5.94 -5.29
C ALA A 72 -1.30 -7.02 -4.32
N LEU A 73 -1.65 -8.19 -4.84
CA LEU A 73 -2.20 -9.29 -4.06
C LEU A 73 -1.10 -10.27 -3.66
N HIS A 74 -1.12 -10.73 -2.41
CA HIS A 74 -0.28 -11.80 -1.88
C HIS A 74 -1.01 -12.55 -0.76
N THR A 75 -0.64 -13.81 -0.52
CA THR A 75 -1.22 -14.70 0.50
C THR A 75 -0.35 -14.81 1.76
N GLY A 76 0.76 -14.07 1.82
CA GLY A 76 1.69 -14.05 2.96
C GLY A 76 1.11 -13.43 4.25
N GLY A 77 -0.08 -12.83 4.22
CA GLY A 77 -0.70 -12.21 5.39
C GLY A 77 0.06 -10.98 5.90
N SER A 78 0.03 -10.77 7.22
CA SER A 78 0.62 -9.59 7.88
C SER A 78 2.12 -9.70 8.16
N ILE A 79 2.79 -10.73 7.65
CA ILE A 79 4.25 -10.88 7.74
C ILE A 79 4.91 -10.37 6.47
N THR A 80 6.13 -9.84 6.61
CA THR A 80 6.89 -9.36 5.46
C THR A 80 7.42 -10.54 4.64
N VAL A 81 7.70 -10.32 3.35
CA VAL A 81 8.37 -11.31 2.49
C VAL A 81 9.71 -11.75 3.07
N HIS A 82 10.45 -10.83 3.71
CA HIS A 82 11.72 -11.13 4.38
C HIS A 82 11.56 -12.08 5.55
N GLU A 83 10.57 -11.82 6.41
CA GLU A 83 10.22 -12.72 7.52
C GLU A 83 9.79 -14.09 7.01
N HIS A 84 9.02 -14.12 5.90
CA HIS A 84 8.64 -15.36 5.25
C HIS A 84 9.86 -16.15 4.74
N ALA A 85 10.88 -15.45 4.20
CA ALA A 85 12.12 -16.07 3.75
C ALA A 85 12.93 -16.67 4.92
N ILE A 86 13.05 -15.93 6.04
CA ILE A 86 13.75 -16.43 7.25
C ILE A 86 13.08 -17.70 7.77
N ARG A 87 11.76 -17.70 7.90
CA ARG A 87 10.99 -18.87 8.38
C ARG A 87 11.15 -20.05 7.43
N MET A 88 11.09 -19.80 6.12
CA MET A 88 11.26 -20.85 5.12
C MET A 88 12.67 -21.44 5.15
N ALA A 89 13.71 -20.60 5.26
CA ALA A 89 15.09 -21.06 5.37
C ALA A 89 15.34 -21.90 6.61
N ALA A 90 14.76 -21.50 7.75
CA ALA A 90 14.82 -22.28 8.99
C ALA A 90 14.10 -23.63 8.85
N GLN A 91 12.94 -23.66 8.19
CA GLN A 91 12.17 -24.89 7.97
C GLN A 91 12.87 -25.87 7.02
N LEU A 92 13.49 -25.35 5.96
CA LEU A 92 14.18 -26.17 4.95
C LEU A 92 15.63 -26.51 5.32
N GLY A 93 16.19 -25.83 6.33
CA GLY A 93 17.58 -25.98 6.73
C GLY A 93 18.60 -25.50 5.67
N ARG A 94 18.15 -24.71 4.70
CA ARG A 94 18.97 -24.17 3.60
C ARG A 94 18.58 -22.74 3.23
N SER A 95 19.42 -22.08 2.45
CA SER A 95 19.03 -20.81 1.81
C SER A 95 17.81 -21.02 0.90
N VAL A 96 17.03 -19.95 0.78
CA VAL A 96 15.82 -19.91 -0.04
C VAL A 96 15.97 -18.82 -1.08
N SER A 97 15.66 -19.14 -2.33
CA SER A 97 15.71 -18.18 -3.42
C SER A 97 14.40 -17.38 -3.54
N VAL A 98 14.45 -16.24 -4.22
CA VAL A 98 13.30 -15.32 -4.24
C VAL A 98 12.12 -15.87 -5.02
N ASP A 99 12.34 -16.70 -6.03
CA ASP A 99 11.29 -17.43 -6.72
C ASP A 99 10.54 -18.39 -5.79
N GLU A 100 11.22 -19.07 -4.86
CA GLU A 100 10.59 -19.96 -3.88
C GLU A 100 9.71 -19.18 -2.90
N VAL A 101 10.24 -18.09 -2.33
CA VAL A 101 9.48 -17.21 -1.43
C VAL A 101 8.29 -16.59 -2.16
N PHE A 102 8.51 -16.16 -3.41
CA PHE A 102 7.47 -15.54 -4.23
C PHE A 102 6.34 -16.52 -4.50
N THR A 103 6.66 -17.74 -4.94
CA THR A 103 5.71 -18.82 -5.22
C THR A 103 4.85 -19.10 -4.00
N GLN A 104 5.47 -19.28 -2.83
CA GLN A 104 4.75 -19.55 -1.59
C GLN A 104 3.82 -18.40 -1.15
N THR A 105 4.19 -17.15 -1.44
CA THR A 105 3.43 -15.96 -1.04
C THR A 105 2.43 -15.49 -2.09
N HIS A 106 2.43 -16.08 -3.29
CA HIS A 106 1.56 -15.70 -4.40
C HIS A 106 0.73 -16.87 -4.96
N ILE A 107 0.72 -18.00 -4.26
CA ILE A 107 -0.20 -19.12 -4.50
C ILE A 107 -1.31 -19.15 -3.45
N ARG A 108 -2.54 -19.42 -3.89
CA ARG A 108 -3.72 -19.60 -3.04
C ARG A 108 -3.74 -21.01 -2.48
N LYS A 109 -3.75 -21.12 -1.14
CA LYS A 109 -3.86 -22.40 -0.45
C LYS A 109 -5.14 -23.14 -0.86
N GLY A 110 -5.02 -24.42 -1.23
CA GLY A 110 -6.13 -25.31 -1.56
C GLY A 110 -6.56 -25.32 -3.04
N THR A 111 -6.14 -24.33 -3.84
CA THR A 111 -6.36 -24.33 -5.30
C THR A 111 -5.04 -24.39 -6.07
N ASP A 112 -3.92 -24.13 -5.41
CA ASP A 112 -2.58 -24.01 -5.99
C ASP A 112 -2.49 -23.05 -7.19
N ALA A 113 -3.50 -22.17 -7.32
CA ALA A 113 -3.58 -21.16 -8.35
C ALA A 113 -2.90 -19.86 -7.90
N TYR A 114 -2.32 -19.15 -8.85
CA TYR A 114 -1.73 -17.84 -8.61
C TYR A 114 -2.78 -16.81 -8.18
N VAL A 115 -2.36 -15.88 -7.33
CA VAL A 115 -3.22 -14.82 -6.79
C VAL A 115 -3.73 -13.85 -7.85
N ASP A 116 -2.92 -13.61 -8.88
CA ASP A 116 -3.23 -12.80 -10.05
C ASP A 116 -2.40 -13.26 -11.27
N GLU A 117 -2.74 -12.72 -12.44
CA GLU A 117 -2.11 -13.07 -13.71
C GLU A 117 -0.65 -12.60 -13.80
N ARG A 118 -0.31 -11.50 -13.12
CA ARG A 118 1.05 -10.95 -13.12
C ARG A 118 2.00 -11.86 -12.36
N SER A 119 1.59 -12.42 -11.22
CA SER A 119 2.43 -13.33 -10.45
C SER A 119 2.69 -14.62 -11.21
N ARG A 120 1.65 -15.19 -11.86
CA ARG A 120 1.79 -16.33 -12.78
C ARG A 120 2.79 -16.04 -13.90
N LYS A 121 2.60 -14.96 -14.64
CA LYS A 121 3.49 -14.62 -15.76
C LYS A 121 4.93 -14.37 -15.31
N THR A 122 5.11 -13.73 -14.15
CA THR A 122 6.45 -13.45 -13.60
C THR A 122 7.22 -14.74 -13.32
N ILE A 123 6.58 -15.76 -12.74
CA ILE A 123 7.26 -17.02 -12.44
C ILE A 123 7.55 -17.85 -13.71
N GLU A 124 6.68 -17.76 -14.72
CA GLU A 124 6.85 -18.44 -16.01
C GLU A 124 8.01 -17.84 -16.78
N ASP A 125 8.00 -16.51 -16.95
CA ASP A 125 9.08 -15.76 -17.62
C ASP A 125 10.43 -15.99 -16.90
N PHE A 126 10.42 -16.05 -15.57
CA PHE A 126 11.59 -16.39 -14.77
C PHE A 126 12.09 -17.81 -15.05
N SER A 127 11.20 -18.80 -15.01
CA SER A 127 11.56 -20.21 -15.23
C SER A 127 12.16 -20.42 -16.63
N THR A 128 11.57 -19.79 -17.65
CA THR A 128 12.10 -19.83 -19.02
C THR A 128 13.48 -19.20 -19.10
N ARG A 129 13.67 -18.00 -18.54
CA ARG A 129 14.98 -17.33 -18.57
C ARG A 129 16.04 -18.06 -17.77
N PHE A 130 15.68 -18.58 -16.60
CA PHE A 130 16.61 -19.33 -15.76
C PHE A 130 17.08 -20.62 -16.44
N THR A 131 16.18 -21.32 -17.14
CA THR A 131 16.52 -22.50 -17.94
C THR A 131 17.52 -22.14 -19.05
N HIS A 132 17.24 -21.09 -19.82
CA HIS A 132 18.14 -20.63 -20.88
C HIS A 132 19.51 -20.18 -20.33
N ALA A 133 19.54 -19.40 -19.25
CA ALA A 133 20.79 -18.95 -18.63
C ALA A 133 21.63 -20.11 -18.08
N ARG A 134 20.97 -21.18 -17.62
CA ARG A 134 21.63 -22.39 -17.15
C ARG A 134 22.23 -23.20 -18.31
N GLU A 135 21.57 -23.26 -19.45
CA GLU A 135 22.08 -23.93 -20.67
C GLU A 135 23.28 -23.19 -21.27
N ASP A 136 23.23 -21.85 -21.33
CA ASP A 136 24.30 -21.00 -21.86
C ASP A 136 25.61 -21.14 -21.07
N VAL A 137 25.50 -21.32 -19.75
CA VAL A 137 26.66 -21.59 -18.87
C VAL A 137 27.10 -23.06 -18.92
N GLY A 138 26.21 -23.98 -19.29
CA GLY A 138 26.46 -25.43 -19.37
C GLY A 138 27.43 -25.88 -20.46
N GLY A 139 27.99 -24.95 -21.25
CA GLY A 139 29.00 -25.22 -22.27
C GLY A 139 30.44 -25.44 -21.76
N ALA A 140 30.71 -25.31 -20.45
CA ALA A 140 32.04 -25.48 -19.86
C ALA A 140 32.13 -26.72 -18.93
N PRO A 141 33.21 -27.53 -18.98
CA PRO A 141 33.28 -28.80 -18.28
C PRO A 141 33.74 -28.63 -16.82
N ASP A 142 32.78 -28.58 -15.88
CA ASP A 142 32.83 -29.34 -14.62
C ASP A 142 31.50 -29.16 -13.85
N GLU A 143 30.62 -30.18 -13.88
CA GLU A 143 29.38 -30.22 -13.08
C GLU A 143 29.65 -30.06 -11.57
N ALA A 144 30.88 -30.40 -11.12
CA ALA A 144 31.31 -30.31 -9.72
C ALA A 144 31.59 -28.88 -9.21
N SER A 145 31.76 -27.89 -10.10
CA SER A 145 32.07 -26.49 -9.73
C SER A 145 30.85 -25.57 -9.64
N ARG A 146 29.64 -26.06 -9.99
CA ARG A 146 28.38 -25.32 -9.77
C ARG A 146 28.05 -25.27 -8.28
N THR A 147 28.71 -24.36 -7.58
CA THR A 147 28.36 -24.06 -6.19
C THR A 147 26.95 -23.46 -6.14
N ASN A 148 26.19 -23.76 -5.09
CA ASN A 148 24.86 -23.17 -4.85
C ASN A 148 24.87 -21.63 -4.97
N ALA A 149 25.99 -21.00 -4.60
CA ALA A 149 26.18 -19.55 -4.72
C ALA A 149 26.15 -19.03 -6.18
N TYR A 150 26.66 -19.81 -7.14
CA TYR A 150 26.64 -19.43 -8.55
C TYR A 150 25.22 -19.52 -9.14
N GLU A 151 24.47 -20.56 -8.78
CA GLU A 151 23.07 -20.71 -9.16
C GLU A 151 22.21 -19.58 -8.57
N ASP A 152 22.43 -19.24 -7.31
CA ASP A 152 21.74 -18.13 -6.63
C ASP A 152 21.99 -16.78 -7.32
N ILE A 153 23.21 -16.56 -7.84
CA ILE A 153 23.54 -15.36 -8.64
C ILE A 153 22.74 -15.35 -9.95
N ILE A 154 22.69 -16.47 -10.67
CA ILE A 154 21.93 -16.55 -11.92
C ILE A 154 20.44 -16.33 -11.66
N LYS A 155 19.85 -16.98 -10.63
CA LYS A 155 18.44 -16.76 -10.24
C LYS A 155 18.18 -15.30 -9.92
N THR A 156 19.05 -14.68 -9.13
CA THR A 156 18.98 -13.27 -8.77
C THR A 156 18.95 -12.38 -10.02
N GLN A 157 19.84 -12.64 -10.98
CA GLN A 157 19.94 -11.86 -12.22
C GLN A 157 18.71 -12.06 -13.12
N CYS A 158 18.30 -13.31 -13.34
CA CYS A 158 17.10 -13.63 -14.11
C CYS A 158 15.86 -12.97 -13.51
N TRP A 159 15.72 -12.97 -12.18
CA TRP A 159 14.60 -12.35 -11.50
C TRP A 159 14.55 -10.84 -11.76
N VAL A 160 15.67 -10.14 -11.60
CA VAL A 160 15.79 -8.70 -11.85
C VAL A 160 15.40 -8.36 -13.28
N ASP A 161 15.83 -9.16 -14.26
CA ASP A 161 15.54 -8.93 -15.66
C ASP A 161 14.05 -9.11 -15.99
N VAL A 162 13.41 -10.17 -15.47
CA VAL A 162 11.97 -10.44 -15.67
C VAL A 162 11.11 -9.30 -15.13
N VAL A 163 11.42 -8.83 -13.92
CA VAL A 163 10.63 -7.78 -13.27
C VAL A 163 10.97 -6.37 -13.77
N ARG A 164 11.82 -6.27 -14.80
CA ARG A 164 12.28 -5.03 -15.45
C ARG A 164 13.00 -4.09 -14.48
N GLY A 165 13.84 -4.66 -13.63
CA GLY A 165 14.69 -3.92 -12.71
C GLY A 165 13.95 -3.28 -11.53
N LYS A 166 14.55 -2.21 -10.99
CA LYS A 166 14.02 -1.48 -9.83
C LYS A 166 13.08 -0.38 -10.29
N LYS A 167 11.86 -0.33 -9.75
CA LYS A 167 10.95 0.81 -9.89
C LYS A 167 10.82 1.51 -8.54
N LYS A 168 11.18 2.80 -8.48
CA LYS A 168 11.20 3.60 -7.22
C LYS A 168 11.95 2.89 -6.09
N GLY A 169 13.12 2.32 -6.42
CA GLY A 169 13.98 1.60 -5.48
C GLY A 169 13.52 0.19 -5.06
N ARG A 170 12.38 -0.30 -5.59
CA ARG A 170 11.81 -1.61 -5.21
C ARG A 170 11.83 -2.61 -6.37
N ILE A 171 12.15 -3.85 -6.05
CA ILE A 171 12.05 -5.00 -6.96
C ILE A 171 10.76 -5.74 -6.64
N TYR A 172 9.97 -6.05 -7.67
CA TYR A 172 8.72 -6.79 -7.49
C TYR A 172 8.98 -8.18 -6.90
N GLY A 173 8.14 -8.60 -5.95
CA GLY A 173 8.24 -9.90 -5.29
C GLY A 173 9.36 -10.07 -4.26
N ALA A 174 10.42 -9.26 -4.31
CA ALA A 174 11.60 -9.43 -3.43
C ALA A 174 11.43 -8.81 -2.03
N GLY A 175 10.57 -7.81 -1.86
CA GLY A 175 10.45 -7.08 -0.60
C GLY A 175 11.79 -6.47 -0.15
N GLN A 176 12.15 -6.62 1.13
CA GLN A 176 13.43 -6.14 1.67
C GLN A 176 14.65 -6.96 1.22
N LEU A 177 14.43 -8.15 0.64
CA LEU A 177 15.50 -8.95 0.05
C LEU A 177 16.15 -8.21 -1.14
N ALA A 178 15.43 -7.26 -1.76
CA ALA A 178 15.89 -6.41 -2.86
C ALA A 178 17.22 -5.66 -2.56
N SER A 179 17.51 -5.37 -1.29
CA SER A 179 18.75 -4.71 -0.86
C SER A 179 19.99 -5.56 -1.13
N HIS A 180 19.84 -6.89 -1.11
CA HIS A 180 20.95 -7.84 -1.30
C HIS A 180 21.28 -8.11 -2.78
N TYR A 181 20.44 -7.66 -3.71
CA TYR A 181 20.65 -7.79 -5.17
C TYR A 181 21.74 -6.85 -5.72
N ILE A 182 22.24 -5.91 -4.92
CA ILE A 182 23.24 -4.91 -5.35
C ILE A 182 24.66 -5.50 -5.43
N ALA A 183 24.92 -6.62 -4.75
CA ALA A 183 26.24 -7.24 -4.78
C ALA A 183 26.38 -8.16 -6.00
N ALA A 184 26.70 -7.57 -7.16
CA ALA A 184 27.33 -8.27 -8.30
C ALA A 184 28.72 -8.88 -7.96
N ARG A 185 28.99 -9.16 -6.67
CA ARG A 185 30.17 -9.81 -6.12
C ARG A 185 29.78 -10.62 -4.88
N GLY A 186 29.20 -11.80 -5.10
CA GLY A 186 29.34 -12.98 -4.23
C GLY A 186 29.17 -12.79 -2.72
N GLY A 187 28.15 -12.07 -2.26
CA GLY A 187 27.80 -12.02 -0.85
C GLY A 187 27.03 -13.27 -0.42
N VAL A 188 27.63 -14.12 0.43
CA VAL A 188 26.97 -15.29 1.03
C VAL A 188 25.76 -14.86 1.87
N LEU A 189 24.64 -15.52 1.61
CA LEU A 189 23.33 -15.34 2.26
C LEU A 189 23.45 -15.48 3.78
N LYS A 190 23.37 -14.37 4.51
CA LYS A 190 23.09 -14.38 5.95
C LYS A 190 21.81 -13.61 6.19
N HIS A 191 20.69 -14.34 6.26
CA HIS A 191 19.42 -13.79 6.71
C HIS A 191 19.56 -13.41 8.17
N GLN A 192 19.72 -12.12 8.46
CA GLN A 192 19.54 -11.61 9.81
C GLN A 192 18.03 -11.40 10.05
N PRO A 193 17.50 -11.85 11.20
CA PRO A 193 16.13 -11.54 11.56
C PRO A 193 15.96 -10.02 11.63
N SER A 194 15.00 -9.49 10.87
CA SER A 194 14.63 -8.09 11.01
C SER A 194 13.98 -7.92 12.38
N SER A 195 14.59 -7.11 13.23
CA SER A 195 13.97 -6.67 14.47
C SER A 195 12.88 -5.66 14.15
N SER A 196 11.70 -6.15 13.75
CA SER A 196 10.49 -5.35 13.71
C SER A 196 9.26 -6.25 13.74
N ASN A 197 8.51 -6.06 14.83
CA ASN A 197 7.17 -6.57 15.15
C ASN A 197 7.16 -7.90 15.94
N THR A 198 7.54 -7.81 17.22
CA THR A 198 6.88 -8.61 18.24
C THR A 198 5.43 -8.17 18.31
N THR A 199 4.53 -8.89 17.64
CA THR A 199 3.10 -8.75 17.92
C THR A 199 2.85 -9.36 19.29
N ASP A 200 2.89 -8.53 20.33
CA ASP A 200 2.43 -8.90 21.66
C ASP A 200 0.97 -9.34 21.55
N GLN A 201 0.73 -10.63 21.82
CA GLN A 201 -0.61 -11.21 21.92
C GLN A 201 -1.45 -10.58 23.06
N HIS A 202 -0.85 -9.71 23.88
CA HIS A 202 -1.47 -9.02 25.00
C HIS A 202 -2.33 -7.80 24.61
N ASN A 203 -2.41 -7.42 23.32
CA ASN A 203 -3.09 -6.20 22.86
C ASN A 203 -4.44 -6.43 22.14
N MET A 204 -5.08 -7.59 22.29
CA MET A 204 -6.47 -7.77 21.85
C MET A 204 -7.43 -7.23 22.92
N VAL A 205 -7.79 -5.95 22.78
CA VAL A 205 -8.90 -5.37 23.56
C VAL A 205 -10.18 -6.09 23.15
N SER A 206 -10.86 -6.72 24.12
CA SER A 206 -12.07 -7.52 23.86
C SER A 206 -13.19 -6.64 23.29
N ARG A 207 -14.09 -7.24 22.50
CA ARG A 207 -15.18 -6.52 21.85
C ARG A 207 -16.08 -5.81 22.86
N GLU A 208 -16.23 -6.42 24.04
CA GLU A 208 -17.00 -5.91 25.17
C GLU A 208 -16.39 -4.63 25.74
N ALA A 209 -15.07 -4.55 25.85
CA ALA A 209 -14.37 -3.33 26.30
C ALA A 209 -14.49 -2.18 25.28
N TYR A 210 -14.54 -2.50 23.98
CA TYR A 210 -14.82 -1.52 22.93
C TYR A 210 -16.26 -1.00 22.98
N ASP A 211 -17.23 -1.89 23.22
CA ASP A 211 -18.64 -1.52 23.30
C ASP A 211 -18.92 -0.70 24.58
N GLU A 212 -18.27 -1.01 25.71
CA GLU A 212 -18.34 -0.19 26.92
C GLU A 212 -17.78 1.22 26.69
N LEU A 213 -16.64 1.34 26.00
CA LEU A 213 -16.04 2.63 25.66
C LEU A 213 -16.97 3.47 24.78
N ARG A 214 -17.62 2.84 23.78
CA ARG A 214 -18.60 3.51 22.91
C ARG A 214 -19.82 3.98 23.71
N SER A 215 -20.32 3.16 24.64
CA SER A 215 -21.46 3.51 25.48
C SER A 215 -21.14 4.67 26.44
N ARG A 216 -19.93 4.70 27.02
CA ARG A 216 -19.48 5.85 27.84
C ARG A 216 -19.38 7.15 27.04
N LEU A 217 -18.90 7.09 25.80
CA LEU A 217 -18.83 8.27 24.93
C LEU A 217 -20.22 8.80 24.55
N GLN A 218 -21.18 7.92 24.28
CA GLN A 218 -22.57 8.30 24.03
C GLN A 218 -23.22 8.94 25.26
N THR A 219 -23.01 8.35 26.44
CA THR A 219 -23.50 8.90 27.71
C THR A 219 -22.92 10.28 27.98
N PHE A 220 -21.65 10.49 27.65
CA PHE A 220 -21.00 11.80 27.77
C PHE A 220 -21.58 12.81 26.79
N GLU A 221 -21.86 12.42 25.54
CA GLU A 221 -22.51 13.28 24.56
C GLU A 221 -23.92 13.70 25.03
N ASP A 222 -24.68 12.78 25.61
CA ASP A 222 -26.02 13.06 26.17
C ASP A 222 -25.96 14.03 27.34
N ILE A 223 -24.95 13.89 28.22
CA ILE A 223 -24.69 14.82 29.31
C ILE A 223 -24.35 16.21 28.75
N LEU A 224 -23.44 16.30 27.78
CA LEU A 224 -23.09 17.59 27.17
C LEU A 224 -24.30 18.26 26.51
N ARG A 225 -25.15 17.47 25.85
CA ARG A 225 -26.38 17.95 25.22
C ARG A 225 -27.45 18.40 26.23
N LYS A 226 -27.41 17.86 27.45
CA LYS A 226 -28.31 18.23 28.56
C LYS A 226 -27.89 19.52 29.28
N TYR A 227 -26.59 19.83 29.34
CA TYR A 227 -26.07 20.94 30.14
C TYR A 227 -25.52 22.12 29.33
N ILE A 228 -25.53 22.04 28.00
CA ILE A 228 -25.24 23.17 27.11
C ILE A 228 -26.58 23.67 26.53
N PRO A 229 -27.09 24.86 26.92
CA PRO A 229 -28.29 25.42 26.32
C PRO A 229 -28.04 25.78 24.86
N GLU A 230 -28.98 25.45 23.96
CA GLU A 230 -29.05 26.06 22.64
C GLU A 230 -29.20 27.59 22.81
N ALA A 231 -28.14 28.33 22.52
CA ALA A 231 -28.23 29.78 22.39
C ALA A 231 -29.01 30.12 21.11
N GLY A 232 -30.33 30.21 21.31
CA GLY A 232 -31.30 31.14 20.72
C GLY A 232 -31.07 31.68 19.31
N GLN A 233 -31.97 31.28 18.41
CA GLN A 233 -32.47 32.11 17.32
C GLN A 233 -33.15 33.37 17.88
N ILE A 234 -32.85 34.57 17.35
CA ILE A 234 -33.80 35.69 17.17
C ILE A 234 -33.39 36.50 15.90
N LEU A 235 -34.19 36.34 14.83
CA LEU A 235 -34.70 37.31 13.80
C LEU A 235 -33.70 38.22 13.05
N ASP A 236 -33.71 38.41 11.72
CA ASP A 236 -34.80 38.43 10.72
C ASP A 236 -34.31 38.18 9.27
N PRO A 237 -35.23 37.96 8.29
CA PRO A 237 -34.95 37.56 6.91
C PRO A 237 -34.95 38.72 5.89
N SER A 238 -33.94 38.81 5.02
CA SER A 238 -34.13 39.36 3.66
C SER A 238 -32.91 39.20 2.74
N SER A 239 -33.18 38.53 1.61
CA SER A 239 -32.77 38.86 0.23
C SER A 239 -31.33 38.58 -0.25
N SER A 240 -31.28 37.63 -1.21
CA SER A 240 -30.54 37.67 -2.49
C SER A 240 -28.99 37.61 -2.41
N HIS A 241 -28.29 36.60 -2.93
CA HIS A 241 -28.35 36.08 -4.30
C HIS A 241 -27.91 34.61 -4.35
N GLN A 242 -28.66 33.80 -5.10
CA GLN A 242 -28.19 32.51 -5.61
C GLN A 242 -27.24 32.75 -6.80
N ALA A 243 -26.10 32.08 -6.80
CA ALA A 243 -25.39 31.68 -8.01
C ALA A 243 -25.21 30.15 -7.96
N PRO A 244 -25.68 29.38 -8.95
CA PRO A 244 -25.58 27.94 -8.92
C PRO A 244 -24.14 27.54 -9.28
N THR A 245 -23.35 27.11 -8.29
CA THR A 245 -22.08 26.42 -8.57
C THR A 245 -22.37 24.93 -8.64
N GLN A 246 -22.11 24.37 -9.81
CA GLN A 246 -22.58 23.04 -10.22
C GLN A 246 -22.17 21.92 -9.26
N LEU A 247 -23.15 21.10 -8.89
CA LEU A 247 -22.98 19.78 -8.30
C LEU A 247 -22.18 18.88 -9.26
N MET A 248 -21.26 18.09 -8.72
CA MET A 248 -20.75 16.89 -9.41
C MET A 248 -21.86 15.83 -9.42
N GLN A 249 -22.50 15.61 -10.57
CA GLN A 249 -23.33 14.43 -10.80
C GLN A 249 -22.45 13.19 -11.06
N PRO A 250 -22.83 12.01 -10.55
CA PRO A 250 -22.23 10.74 -10.95
C PRO A 250 -22.89 10.24 -12.24
N THR A 251 -22.14 10.16 -13.34
CA THR A 251 -22.63 9.52 -14.58
C THR A 251 -22.35 8.03 -14.56
N ASN A 252 -23.42 7.24 -14.66
CA ASN A 252 -23.43 5.79 -14.80
C ASN A 252 -23.69 5.41 -16.27
N LYS A 253 -22.86 4.51 -16.80
CA LYS A 253 -23.02 3.54 -17.93
C LYS A 253 -23.80 3.93 -19.19
N GLN A 254 -23.09 3.89 -20.34
CA GLN A 254 -23.57 3.17 -21.54
C GLN A 254 -22.41 2.86 -22.54
N SER A 255 -22.34 1.61 -23.01
CA SER A 255 -21.60 1.20 -24.23
C SER A 255 -22.39 1.58 -25.49
N PRO A 256 -21.75 1.69 -26.68
CA PRO A 256 -21.71 0.54 -27.58
C PRO A 256 -20.37 0.33 -28.34
N ASN A 257 -20.25 -0.91 -28.79
CA ASN A 257 -19.20 -1.56 -29.57
C ASN A 257 -19.05 -0.97 -30.99
N GLN A 258 -17.81 -0.83 -31.52
CA GLN A 258 -17.35 -1.29 -32.86
C GLN A 258 -15.85 -0.99 -33.10
N HIS A 259 -15.21 -1.83 -33.92
CA HIS A 259 -13.79 -2.20 -33.98
C HIS A 259 -12.80 -1.24 -34.70
N GLU A 260 -11.54 -1.26 -34.19
CA GLU A 260 -10.18 -1.25 -34.83
C GLU A 260 -9.63 -0.13 -35.75
N PRO A 261 -8.28 -0.01 -35.94
CA PRO A 261 -7.17 -0.76 -35.31
C PRO A 261 -6.03 0.07 -34.65
N LEU A 262 -5.26 -0.69 -33.86
CA LEU A 262 -3.92 -0.53 -33.29
C LEU A 262 -3.00 0.58 -33.85
N VAL A 263 -2.56 1.50 -32.97
CA VAL A 263 -1.21 2.12 -33.06
C VAL A 263 -0.59 2.14 -31.66
N GLN A 264 0.51 1.41 -31.52
CA GLN A 264 1.41 1.49 -30.37
C GLN A 264 2.05 2.87 -30.32
N GLN A 265 1.75 3.65 -29.28
CA GLN A 265 2.62 4.76 -28.90
C GLN A 265 3.26 4.45 -27.54
N GLN A 266 4.58 4.43 -27.59
CA GLN A 266 5.48 4.34 -26.45
C GLN A 266 5.20 5.52 -25.52
N GLN A 267 4.87 5.24 -24.26
CA GLN A 267 4.85 6.25 -23.22
C GLN A 267 6.28 6.46 -22.74
N GLU A 268 6.89 7.53 -23.24
CA GLU A 268 7.95 8.26 -22.55
C GLU A 268 7.32 8.91 -21.32
N ASP A 269 7.53 8.32 -20.14
CA ASP A 269 7.19 8.97 -18.87
C ASP A 269 8.37 9.87 -18.50
N GLU A 270 8.18 11.18 -18.66
CA GLU A 270 9.11 12.20 -18.17
C GLU A 270 9.38 12.04 -16.67
N GLU A 271 10.66 12.15 -16.30
CA GLU A 271 11.12 12.12 -14.92
C GLU A 271 10.70 13.41 -14.18
N GLU A 272 9.67 13.33 -13.34
CA GLU A 272 9.39 14.38 -12.35
C GLU A 272 10.18 14.05 -11.06
N HIS A 273 11.29 14.77 -10.89
CA HIS A 273 12.13 14.76 -9.70
C HIS A 273 11.44 15.55 -8.58
N ASP A 274 10.73 14.87 -7.68
CA ASP A 274 10.14 15.49 -6.50
C ASP A 274 11.06 15.29 -5.30
N SER A 275 11.86 16.33 -5.02
CA SER A 275 12.71 16.44 -3.85
C SER A 275 11.88 16.93 -2.66
N ASP A 276 11.34 16.01 -1.87
CA ASP A 276 10.76 16.33 -0.57
C ASP A 276 11.88 16.42 0.49
N ASP A 277 12.53 17.58 0.53
CA ASP A 277 13.14 18.13 1.74
C ASP A 277 12.07 18.91 2.51
N PHE A 278 11.65 18.39 3.67
CA PHE A 278 10.95 19.20 4.66
C PHE A 278 11.42 18.85 6.06
N SER A 279 12.45 19.59 6.49
CA SER A 279 12.87 19.77 7.87
C SER A 279 11.89 20.64 8.67
N GLY A 280 11.60 20.27 9.92
CA GLY A 280 11.07 21.14 11.00
C GLY A 280 9.61 21.58 10.83
N TYR A 281 8.70 21.37 11.78
CA TYR A 281 8.76 21.49 13.23
C TYR A 281 7.79 20.50 13.89
#